data_AF-T1RTW6-F1
#
_entry.id   AF-T1RTW6-F1
#
_cell.length_a   1.000
_cell.length_b   1.000
_cell.length_c   1.000
_cell.angle_alpha   90.00
_cell.angle_beta   90.00
_cell.angle_gamma   90.00
#
_symmetry.space_group_name_H-M   'P 1'
#
loop_
_entity.id
_entity.type
_entity.pdbx_description
1 polymer ?
#
loop_
_entity_poly.entity_id
_entity_poly.type
_entity_poly.pdbx_seq_one_letter_code
_entity_poly.pdbx_strand_id
1 'polypeptide(L)' 'GPVMEGKMGTVSGFWGFEKGSTSDILRYGYIREYPSQQCVFEDYLVTDNMFCAGDEVKRVDSCQGDSGGPLFSP' A
#
# COMPACT_ATOMS: atom_id res chain seq x y z
N GLY A 1 17.75 -2.31 -2.72
CA GLY A 1 17.65 -3.17 -1.51
C GLY A 1 16.30 -2.90 -0.88
N PRO A 2 15.63 -3.90 -0.27
CA PRO A 2 14.29 -3.69 0.27
C PRO A 2 14.34 -2.63 1.37
N VAL A 3 13.40 -1.69 1.32
CA VAL A 3 13.43 -0.49 2.18
C VAL A 3 12.96 -0.86 3.60
N MET A 4 12.01 -1.79 3.74
CA MET A 4 11.31 -2.11 4.99
C MET A 4 10.85 -3.59 5.07
N GLU A 5 11.61 -4.55 4.52
CA GLU A 5 11.16 -5.96 4.39
C GLU A 5 10.51 -6.51 5.66
N GLY A 6 9.24 -6.96 5.55
CA GLY A 6 8.46 -7.52 6.65
C GLY A 6 8.03 -6.53 7.75
N LYS A 7 8.39 -5.25 7.65
CA LYS A 7 7.97 -4.20 8.60
C LYS A 7 6.53 -3.77 8.34
N MET A 8 5.91 -3.26 9.40
CA MET A 8 4.57 -2.69 9.36
C MET A 8 4.65 -1.21 9.04
N GLY A 9 3.85 -0.78 8.07
CA GLY A 9 3.66 0.61 7.70
C GLY A 9 2.23 1.06 7.94
N THR A 10 2.05 2.37 7.93
CA THR A 10 0.75 3.03 7.90
C THR A 10 0.65 3.83 6.62
N VAL A 11 -0.42 3.60 5.86
CA VAL A 11 -0.80 4.43 4.71
C VAL A 11 -2.03 5.25 5.07
N SER A 12 -2.16 6.42 4.46
CA SER A 12 -3.31 7.30 4.68
C SER A 12 -3.74 7.99 3.41
N GLY A 13 -5.04 8.23 3.28
CA GLY A 13 -5.63 8.84 2.10
C GLY A 13 -7.09 9.22 2.29
N PHE A 14 -7.61 10.00 1.34
CA PHE A 14 -9.01 10.43 1.33
C PHE A 14 -9.86 9.57 0.39
N TRP A 15 -9.25 8.63 -0.32
CA TRP A 15 -9.93 7.67 -1.17
C TRP A 15 -9.92 6.34 -0.45
N GLY A 16 -11.04 5.62 -0.40
CA GLY A 16 -11.12 4.59 0.63
C GLY A 16 -12.24 3.59 0.55
N PHE A 17 -12.81 3.33 -0.62
CA PHE A 17 -13.72 2.21 -0.79
C PHE A 17 -13.61 1.61 -2.20
N GLU A 18 -13.71 0.29 -2.30
CA GLU A 18 -13.63 -0.53 -3.53
C GLU A 18 -14.57 -0.08 -4.67
N LYS A 19 -15.52 0.83 -4.40
CA LYS A 19 -16.47 1.38 -5.38
C LYS A 19 -16.28 2.87 -5.70
N GLY A 20 -15.12 3.44 -5.37
CA GLY A 20 -14.75 4.80 -5.80
C GLY A 20 -15.43 5.94 -5.03
N SER A 21 -15.99 5.68 -3.85
CA SER A 21 -16.45 6.76 -2.98
C SER A 21 -15.29 7.37 -2.21
N THR A 22 -15.15 8.69 -2.31
CA THR A 22 -14.26 9.51 -1.49
C THR A 22 -14.74 9.58 -0.05
N SER A 23 -13.83 9.83 0.88
CA SER A 23 -14.11 10.09 2.28
C SER A 23 -13.80 11.55 2.60
N ASP A 24 -14.76 12.26 3.19
CA ASP A 24 -14.55 13.62 3.70
C ASP A 24 -13.60 13.67 4.91
N ILE A 25 -13.27 12.50 5.46
CA ILE A 25 -12.37 12.31 6.60
C ILE A 25 -11.18 11.47 6.15
N LEU A 26 -9.97 11.88 6.53
CA LEU A 26 -8.75 11.12 6.26
C LEU A 26 -8.87 9.70 6.84
N ARG A 27 -8.65 8.70 5.99
CA ARG A 27 -8.58 7.29 6.38
C ARG A 27 -7.13 6.85 6.47
N TYR A 28 -6.89 5.82 7.28
CA TYR A 28 -5.58 5.19 7.38
C TYR A 28 -5.75 3.69 7.58
N GLY A 29 -4.70 2.95 7.22
CA GLY A 29 -4.65 1.50 7.31
C GLY A 29 -3.25 1.02 7.62
N TYR A 30 -3.17 -0.12 8.31
CA TYR A 30 -1.92 -0.81 8.57
C TYR A 30 -1.66 -1.83 7.47
N ILE A 31 -0.45 -1.80 6.93
CA ILE A 31 0.00 -2.73 5.87
C ILE A 31 1.39 -3.27 6.20
N ARG A 32 1.79 -4.34 5.52
CA ARG A 32 3.12 -4.93 5.66
C ARG A 32 3.80 -5.03 4.31
N GLU A 33 5.11 -4.77 4.26
CA GLU A 33 5.91 -5.01 3.06
C GLU A 33 5.95 -6.51 2.72
N TYR A 34 5.71 -6.83 1.44
CA TYR A 34 5.93 -8.15 0.88
C TYR A 34 7.36 -8.30 0.36
N PRO A 35 7.96 -9.50 0.48
CA PRO A 35 9.22 -9.81 -0.18
C PRO A 35 9.15 -9.51 -1.68
N SER A 36 10.23 -8.97 -2.26
CA SER A 36 10.25 -8.58 -3.68
C SER A 36 9.91 -9.73 -4.63
N GLN A 37 10.20 -10.98 -4.26
CA GLN A 37 9.85 -12.18 -5.04
C GLN A 37 8.35 -12.48 -5.09
N GLN A 38 7.58 -11.96 -4.13
CA GLN A 38 6.11 -12.08 -4.08
C GLN A 38 5.42 -10.88 -4.73
N CYS A 39 6.16 -9.79 -4.97
CA CYS A 39 5.71 -8.57 -5.60
C CYS A 39 5.73 -8.73 -7.14
N VAL A 40 4.88 -9.62 -7.67
CA VAL A 40 4.79 -9.93 -9.10
C VAL A 40 3.43 -9.50 -9.63
N PHE A 41 3.43 -8.56 -10.57
CA PHE A 41 2.25 -8.13 -11.30
C PHE A 41 2.42 -8.52 -12.76
N GLU A 42 1.46 -9.26 -13.33
CA GLU A 42 1.60 -9.86 -14.67
C GLU A 42 2.03 -8.84 -15.74
N ASP A 43 1.35 -7.69 -15.79
CA ASP A 43 1.60 -6.65 -16.79
C ASP A 43 2.61 -5.58 -16.36
N TYR A 44 3.12 -5.62 -15.12
CA TYR A 44 3.92 -4.54 -14.55
C TYR A 44 5.26 -5.02 -14.01
N LEU A 45 6.34 -4.44 -14.55
CA LEU A 45 7.69 -4.64 -14.03
C LEU A 45 7.88 -3.82 -12.75
N VAL A 46 8.03 -4.51 -11.62
CA VAL A 46 8.46 -3.92 -10.36
C VAL A 46 9.97 -3.70 -10.43
N THR A 47 10.39 -2.44 -10.24
CA THR A 47 11.81 -2.05 -10.30
C THR A 47 12.43 -1.97 -8.91
N ASP A 48 13.76 -1.89 -8.82
CA ASP A 48 14.50 -1.80 -7.56
C ASP A 48 14.16 -0.55 -6.69
N ASN A 49 13.49 0.43 -7.29
CA ASN A 49 13.03 1.65 -6.61
C ASN A 49 11.59 1.52 -6.08
N MET A 50 11.00 0.33 -6.15
CA MET A 50 9.62 0.03 -5.76
C MET A 50 9.58 -1.11 -4.74
N PHE A 51 8.51 -1.18 -3.97
CA PHE A 51 8.20 -2.28 -3.07
C PHE A 51 6.68 -2.50 -3.04
N CYS A 52 6.24 -3.70 -2.67
CA CYS A 52 4.83 -4.01 -2.46
C CYS A 52 4.49 -4.02 -0.98
N ALA A 53 3.30 -3.58 -0.63
CA ALA A 53 2.80 -3.71 0.73
C ALA A 53 1.27 -3.87 0.74
N GLY A 54 0.74 -4.59 1.72
CA GLY A 54 -0.70 -4.79 1.91
C GLY A 54 -1.01 -5.58 3.17
N ASP A 55 -2.30 -5.80 3.45
CA ASP A 55 -2.77 -6.75 4.46
C ASP A 55 -3.87 -7.65 3.84
N GLU A 56 -3.47 -8.87 3.45
CA GLU A 56 -4.38 -9.88 2.89
C GLU A 56 -5.47 -10.35 3.88
N VAL A 57 -5.18 -10.31 5.18
CA VAL A 57 -6.07 -10.82 6.22
C VAL A 57 -7.20 -9.83 6.48
N LYS A 58 -6.87 -8.55 6.60
CA LYS A 58 -7.83 -7.47 6.83
C LYS A 58 -8.32 -6.81 5.55
N ARG A 59 -7.77 -7.21 4.40
CA ARG A 59 -8.04 -6.62 3.07
C ARG A 59 -7.83 -5.11 3.07
N VAL A 60 -6.71 -4.68 3.64
CA VAL A 60 -6.30 -3.28 3.66
C VAL A 60 -5.29 -3.05 2.56
N ASP A 61 -5.61 -2.12 1.66
CA ASP A 61 -4.75 -1.70 0.57
C ASP A 61 -5.02 -0.22 0.24
N SER A 62 -4.10 0.40 -0.51
CA SER A 62 -4.29 1.73 -1.08
C SER A 62 -5.20 1.66 -2.31
N CYS A 63 -6.05 2.67 -2.51
CA CYS A 63 -7.01 2.71 -3.62
C CYS A 63 -6.63 3.79 -4.65
N GLN A 64 -7.37 3.81 -5.77
CA GLN A 64 -7.29 4.91 -6.74
C GLN A 64 -7.56 6.25 -6.05
N GLY A 65 -6.65 7.20 -6.25
CA GLY A 65 -6.72 8.54 -5.64
C GLY A 65 -5.87 8.71 -4.36
N ASP A 66 -5.33 7.62 -3.79
CA ASP A 66 -4.34 7.70 -2.70
C ASP A 66 -2.91 7.92 -3.21
N SER A 67 -2.72 7.96 -4.53
CA SER A 67 -1.44 8.23 -5.18
C SER A 67 -0.81 9.52 -4.67
N GLY A 68 0.44 9.43 -4.18
CA GLY A 68 1.16 10.54 -3.57
C GLY A 68 0.94 10.69 -2.06
N GLY A 69 0.03 9.90 -1.48
CA GLY A 69 -0.15 9.79 -0.03
C GLY A 69 1.08 9.20 0.67
N PRO A 70 1.27 9.51 1.97
CA PRO A 70 2.43 9.05 2.70
C PRO A 70 2.31 7.57 3.10
N LEU A 71 3.46 6.92 3.14
CA LEU A 71 3.67 5.68 3.89
C LEU A 71 4.62 5.99 5.05
N PHE A 72 4.18 5.70 6.27
CA PHE A 72 4.93 5.90 7.51
C PHE A 72 5.29 4.55 8.13
N SER A 73 6.55 4.35 8.52
CA SER A 73 6.99 3.26 9.40
C SER A 73 7.61 3.87 10.65
N PRO A 74 7.27 3.38 11.85
CA PRO A 74 8.06 3.68 13.05
C PRO A 74 9.47 3.09 12.97
#